data_AF-A0A525L1R4-F1
#
_entry.id   AF-A0A525L1R4-F1
#
_cell.length_a   1.000
_cell.length_b   1.000
_cell.length_c   1.000
_cell.angle_alpha   90.00
_cell.angle_beta   90.00
_cell.angle_gamma   90.00
#
_symmetry.space_group_name_H-M   'P 1'
#
loop_
_entity.id
_entity.type
_entity.pdbx_description
1 polymer ?
#
loop_
_entity_poly.entity_id
_entity_poly.type
_entity_poly.pdbx_seq_one_letter_code
_entity_poly.pdbx_strand_id
1 'polypeptide(L)' 'MADLSGLPPGERAKHYRELSDMHRLLAGEAPGGEARAAHLELAALWTRLASQAEHQARDAGRPRDQAAIDTADGADFNA' A
#
# COMPACT_ATOMS: atom_id res chain seq x y z
N MET A 1 -3.66 9.60 17.49
CA MET A 1 -3.47 8.91 16.20
C MET A 1 -2.11 9.35 15.67
N ALA A 2 -1.18 8.43 15.38
CA ALA A 2 0.12 8.83 14.86
C ALA A 2 -0.05 9.41 13.45
N ASP A 3 0.46 10.61 13.21
CA ASP A 3 0.47 11.19 11.87
C ASP A 3 1.55 10.50 11.03
N LEU A 4 1.12 9.60 10.15
CA LEU A 4 2.01 8.86 9.26
C LEU A 4 2.35 9.66 8.00
N SER A 5 1.74 10.83 7.77
CA SER A 5 1.93 11.60 6.54
C SER A 5 3.34 12.17 6.40
N GLY A 6 4.04 12.40 7.53
CA GLY A 6 5.42 12.89 7.57
C GLY A 6 6.48 11.82 7.29
N LEU A 7 6.12 10.54 7.28
CA LEU A 7 7.07 9.45 7.05
C LEU A 7 7.34 9.24 5.55
N PRO A 8 8.55 8.81 5.14
CA PRO A 8 8.82 8.42 3.77
C PRO A 8 7.94 7.23 3.34
N PRO A 9 7.61 7.08 2.05
CA PRO A 9 6.66 6.07 1.57
C PRO A 9 6.98 4.64 2.02
N GLY A 10 8.26 4.26 2.05
CA GLY A 10 8.68 2.94 2.52
C GLY A 10 8.41 2.69 4.01
N GLU A 11 8.53 3.71 4.86
CA GLU A 11 8.22 3.60 6.30
C GLU A 11 6.71 3.61 6.54
N ARG A 12 5.95 4.42 5.79
CA ARG A 12 4.47 4.35 5.81
C ARG A 12 3.97 2.96 5.46
N ALA A 13 4.55 2.34 4.43
CA ALA A 13 4.19 0.99 4.02
C ALA A 13 4.35 -0.01 5.17
N LYS A 14 5.47 0.04 5.92
CA LYS A 14 5.70 -0.82 7.08
C LYS A 14 4.62 -0.65 8.15
N HIS A 15 4.31 0.59 8.53
CA HIS A 15 3.26 0.85 9.52
C HIS A 15 1.88 0.41 9.07
N TYR A 16 1.54 0.59 7.78
CA TYR A 16 0.28 0.08 7.25
C TYR A 16 0.22 -1.45 7.28
N ARG A 17 1.34 -2.16 7.08
CA ARG A 17 1.39 -3.62 7.25
C ARG A 17 1.15 -4.03 8.70
N GLU A 18 1.80 -3.37 9.66
CA GLU A 18 1.59 -3.61 11.09
C GLU A 18 0.14 -3.43 11.51
N LEU A 19 -0.52 -2.35 11.05
CA LEU A 19 -1.93 -2.09 11.31
C LEU A 19 -2.85 -3.13 10.66
N SER A 20 -2.53 -3.57 9.43
CA SER A 20 -3.26 -4.66 8.77
C SER A 20 -3.18 -5.95 9.60
N ASP A 21 -1.98 -6.33 10.05
CA ASP A 21 -1.77 -7.57 10.78
C ASP A 21 -2.42 -7.53 12.17
N MET A 22 -2.35 -6.39 12.87
CA MET A 22 -3.08 -6.17 14.12
C MET A 22 -4.59 -6.43 13.93
N HIS A 23 -5.19 -5.87 12.87
CA HIS A 23 -6.61 -6.09 12.61
C HIS A 23 -6.95 -7.53 12.22
N ARG A 24 -6.05 -8.26 11.54
CA ARG A 24 -6.23 -9.70 11.29
C ARG A 24 -6.23 -10.52 12.57
N LEU A 25 -5.34 -10.18 13.52
CA LEU A 25 -5.31 -10.81 14.84
C LEU A 25 -6.63 -10.54 15.60
N LEU A 26 -7.07 -9.28 15.65
CA LEU A 26 -8.34 -8.90 16.28
C LEU A 26 -9.55 -9.57 15.62
N ALA A 27 -9.54 -9.76 14.30
CA ALA A 27 -10.57 -10.51 13.59
C ALA A 27 -10.63 -11.99 14.00
N GLY A 28 -9.49 -12.60 14.35
CA GLY A 28 -9.41 -13.96 14.87
C GLY A 28 -9.94 -14.10 16.30
N GLU A 29 -9.86 -13.03 17.09
CA GLU A 29 -10.31 -12.97 18.48
C GLU A 29 -11.76 -12.45 18.63
N ALA A 30 -12.33 -11.89 17.56
CA ALA A 30 -13.64 -11.25 17.60
C ALA A 30 -14.77 -12.25 17.89
N PRO A 31 -15.65 -11.99 18.88
CA PRO A 31 -16.67 -12.93 19.34
C PRO A 31 -17.90 -13.05 18.42
N GLY A 32 -17.98 -12.26 17.34
CA GLY A 32 -19.13 -12.21 16.44
C GLY A 32 -18.76 -11.92 14.98
N GLY A 33 -19.62 -12.37 14.05
CA GLY A 33 -19.38 -12.27 12.61
C GLY A 33 -19.25 -10.82 12.12
N GLU A 34 -20.02 -9.89 12.68
CA GLU A 34 -19.97 -8.47 12.31
C GLU A 34 -18.68 -7.79 12.77
N ALA A 35 -18.27 -7.98 14.04
CA ALA A 35 -17.01 -7.46 14.56
C ALA A 35 -15.79 -8.04 13.81
N ARG A 36 -15.85 -9.35 13.50
CA ARG A 36 -14.85 -10.00 12.66
C ARG A 36 -14.79 -9.39 11.25
N ALA A 37 -15.95 -9.18 10.61
CA ALA A 37 -16.01 -8.57 9.29
C ALA A 37 -15.43 -7.16 9.28
N ALA A 38 -15.79 -6.32 10.25
CA ALA A 38 -15.26 -4.97 10.39
C ALA A 38 -13.72 -4.95 10.53
N HIS A 39 -13.15 -5.85 11.33
CA HIS A 39 -11.71 -5.98 11.44
C HIS A 39 -11.05 -6.46 10.15
N LEU A 40 -11.66 -7.39 9.41
CA LEU A 40 -11.15 -7.82 8.11
C LEU A 40 -11.21 -6.70 7.05
N GLU A 41 -12.26 -5.88 7.06
CA GLU A 41 -12.37 -4.71 6.18
C GLU A 41 -11.27 -3.68 6.47
N LEU A 42 -11.01 -3.39 7.76
CA LEU A 42 -9.91 -2.53 8.16
C LEU A 42 -8.55 -3.11 7.76
N ALA A 43 -8.32 -4.41 7.94
CA ALA A 43 -7.09 -5.06 7.49
C ALA A 43 -6.89 -4.93 5.97
N ALA A 44 -7.96 -5.07 5.18
CA ALA A 44 -7.92 -4.91 3.74
C ALA A 44 -7.61 -3.46 3.32
N LEU A 45 -8.20 -2.47 3.99
CA LEU A 45 -7.90 -1.05 3.78
C LEU A 45 -6.43 -0.74 4.03
N TRP A 46 -5.88 -1.19 5.17
CA TRP A 46 -4.47 -0.99 5.50
C TRP A 46 -3.54 -1.72 4.52
N THR A 47 -3.91 -2.92 4.08
CA THR A 47 -3.17 -3.65 3.03
C THR A 47 -3.11 -2.83 1.73
N ARG A 48 -4.22 -2.21 1.31
CA ARG A 48 -4.25 -1.37 0.10
C ARG A 48 -3.37 -0.14 0.24
N LEU A 49 -3.41 0.53 1.39
CA LEU A 49 -2.55 1.70 1.68
C LEU A 49 -1.07 1.32 1.71
N ALA A 50 -0.71 0.16 2.26
CA ALA A 50 0.65 -0.37 2.22
C ALA A 50 1.13 -0.54 0.77
N SER A 51 0.33 -1.18 -0.08
CA SER A 51 0.68 -1.36 -1.50
C SER A 51 0.82 -0.05 -2.27
N GLN A 52 -0.01 0.96 -1.98
CA GLN A 52 0.13 2.29 -2.60
C GLN A 52 1.43 2.97 -2.16
N ALA A 53 1.77 2.91 -0.87
CA ALA A 53 3.00 3.48 -0.36
C ALA A 53 4.25 2.75 -0.87
N GLU A 54 4.18 1.42 -1.05
CA GLU A 54 5.23 0.62 -1.70
C GLU A 54 5.43 1.04 -3.17
N HIS A 55 4.35 1.28 -3.91
CA HIS A 55 4.44 1.76 -5.29
C HIS A 55 5.11 3.15 -5.35
N GLN A 56 4.68 4.08 -4.50
CA GLN A 56 5.29 5.41 -4.37
C GLN A 56 6.79 5.33 -4.02
N ALA A 57 7.19 4.40 -3.16
CA ALA A 57 8.60 4.19 -2.80
C ALA A 57 9.43 3.73 -4.01
N ARG A 58 8.87 2.86 -4.86
CA ARG A 58 9.53 2.38 -6.08
C ARG A 58 9.65 3.48 -7.12
N ASP A 59 8.60 4.27 -7.31
CA ASP A 59 8.61 5.39 -8.26
C ASP A 59 9.61 6.48 -7.85
N ALA A 60 9.74 6.75 -6.55
CA ALA A 60 10.72 7.70 -6.02
C ALA A 60 12.18 7.24 -6.25
N GLY A 61 12.41 5.94 -6.38
CA GLY A 61 13.73 5.36 -6.69
C GLY A 61 14.02 5.21 -8.17
N ARG A 62 13.05 5.49 -9.05
CA ARG A 62 13.21 5.36 -10.51
C ARG A 62 13.93 6.62 -11.05
N PRO A 63 15.11 6.50 -11.69
CA PRO A 63 15.74 7.64 -12.34
C PRO A 63 14.80 8.18 -13.42
N ARG A 64 14.63 9.51 -13.46
CA ARG A 64 13.66 10.25 -14.28
C ARG A 64 13.77 9.92 -15.78
N ASP A 65 14.95 9.51 -16.22
CA ASP A 65 15.24 9.16 -17.62
C ASP A 65 14.65 7.81 -18.05
N GLN A 66 14.44 6.87 -17.12
CA GLN A 66 13.87 5.55 -17.44
C GLN A 66 12.36 5.61 -17.72
N ALA A 67 11.64 6.56 -17.08
CA ALA A 67 10.21 6.75 -17.32
C ALA A 67 9.89 7.36 -18.69
N ALA A 68 10.82 8.16 -19.24
CA ALA A 68 10.70 8.73 -20.58
C ALA A 68 10.95 7.69 -21.68
N ILE A 69 11.86 6.73 -21.45
CA ILE A 69 12.17 5.66 -22.40
C ILE A 69 10.98 4.69 -22.55
N ASP A 70 10.35 4.27 -21.44
CA ASP A 70 9.17 3.38 -21.47
C ASP A 70 7.95 4.02 -22.17
N THR A 71 7.87 5.35 -22.20
CA THR A 71 6.78 6.10 -22.86
C THR A 71 7.00 6.22 -24.37
N ALA A 72 8.25 6.26 -24.82
CA ALA A 72 8.59 6.36 -26.24
C ALA A 72 8.47 5.00 -26.97
N ASP A 73 8.83 3.90 -26.32
CA ASP A 73 8.87 2.57 -26.94
C ASP A 73 7.47 1.97 -27.22
N GLY A 74 6.42 2.50 -26.57
CA GLY A 74 5.03 2.11 -26.80
C GLY A 74 4.33 2.81 -27.96
N ALA A 75 4.95 3.82 -28.59
CA ALA A 75 4.32 4.68 -29.59
C ALA A 75 4.67 4.34 -31.05
N ASP A 76 5.70 3.53 -31.31
CA ASP A 76 6.27 3.35 -32.65
C ASP A 76 5.99 2.00 -33.34
N PHE A 77 5.13 1.14 -32.77
CA PHE A 77 4.83 -0.19 -33.37
C PHE A 77 3.45 -0.28 -34.04
N ASN A 78 3.05 0.72 -34.84
CA ASN A 78 2.00 0.56 -35.84
C ASN A 78 2.13 1.60 -36.97
N ALA A 79 3.06 1.37 -37.88
CA ALA A 79 3.16 2.08 -39.18
C ALA A 79 3.21 1.05 -40.31
#